data_AF-A0A5M9QIN2-F1
#
_entry.id   AF-A0A5M9QIN2-F1
#
_cell.length_a   1.000
_cell.length_b   1.000
_cell.length_c   1.000
_cell.angle_alpha   90.00
_cell.angle_beta   90.00
_cell.angle_gamma   90.00
#
_symmetry.space_group_name_H-M   'P 1'
#
loop_
_entity.id
_entity.type
_entity.pdbx_description
1 polymer ?
#
loop_
_entity_poly.entity_id
_entity_poly.type
_entity_poly.pdbx_seq_one_letter_code
_entity_poly.pdbx_strand_id
1 'polypeptide(L)'
;MSRHNEAMRKLYDRILGIYNSNKYENYREQEKVVENIFSENGVFAKLGRENLQQIVLLKVSVLDSFYSTNLAKFGIYEVAKHITKLEQKDQIHQKIRNANPQNYTELKDIVKQIAECKRKDDKKKVFYSFATKYCFHHNQNAFRIYDSFVREVLVFFNNDKSDTSNKFADMPSELVGTNFFEKKLIDTKLRKLENYDTFLKAIDRFAEFYGLENENAQDRRKLDHFLWILGKENR
;
A
#
# COMPACT_ATOMS: atom_id res chain seq x y z
N MET A 1 -18.66 23.78 -1.88
CA MET A 1 -18.27 22.36 -1.94
C MET A 1 -18.93 21.75 -3.17
N SER A 2 -18.21 21.05 -4.05
CA SER A 2 -18.81 20.49 -5.28
C SER A 2 -19.80 19.36 -4.93
N ARG A 3 -20.77 19.06 -5.82
CA ARG A 3 -21.70 17.92 -5.65
C ARG A 3 -20.96 16.59 -5.46
N HIS A 4 -19.82 16.42 -6.14
CA HIS A 4 -18.94 15.25 -6.02
C HIS A 4 -18.37 15.13 -4.61
N ASN A 5 -17.97 16.24 -3.99
CA ASN A 5 -17.33 16.23 -2.67
C ASN A 5 -18.32 15.83 -1.57
N GLU A 6 -19.57 16.29 -1.65
CA GLU A 6 -20.60 15.90 -0.66
C GLU A 6 -20.94 14.41 -0.76
N ALA A 7 -21.17 13.92 -1.98
CA ALA A 7 -21.45 12.51 -2.23
C ALA A 7 -20.27 11.62 -1.81
N MET A 8 -19.03 12.02 -2.14
CA MET A 8 -17.84 11.29 -1.73
C MET A 8 -17.68 11.29 -0.21
N ARG A 9 -17.91 12.41 0.47
CA ARG A 9 -17.79 12.47 1.93
C ARG A 9 -18.76 11.51 2.62
N LYS A 10 -20.02 11.45 2.16
CA LYS A 10 -21.00 10.47 2.66
C LYS A 10 -20.56 9.03 2.43
N LEU A 11 -20.00 8.73 1.25
CA LEU A 11 -19.45 7.40 0.94
C LEU A 11 -18.24 7.09 1.83
N TYR A 12 -17.33 8.03 1.98
CA TYR A 12 -16.11 7.93 2.78
C TYR A 12 -16.43 7.60 4.25
N ASP A 13 -17.31 8.38 4.87
CA ASP A 13 -17.72 8.18 6.26
C ASP A 13 -18.40 6.83 6.46
N ARG A 14 -19.28 6.43 5.53
CA ARG A 14 -19.95 5.12 5.57
C ARG A 14 -18.94 3.97 5.52
N ILE A 15 -17.99 4.02 4.58
CA ILE A 15 -17.01 2.95 4.38
C ILE A 15 -16.03 2.87 5.57
N LEU A 16 -15.59 4.01 6.12
CA LEU A 16 -14.78 4.01 7.34
C LEU A 16 -15.57 3.51 8.57
N GLY A 17 -16.87 3.76 8.63
CA GLY A 17 -17.76 3.16 9.63
C GLY A 17 -17.72 1.63 9.60
N ILE A 18 -17.73 1.04 8.39
CA ILE A 18 -17.58 -0.41 8.21
C ILE A 18 -16.20 -0.89 8.72
N TYR A 19 -15.11 -0.19 8.39
CA TYR A 19 -13.77 -0.52 8.87
C TYR A 19 -13.69 -0.53 10.40
N ASN A 20 -14.41 0.36 11.09
CA ASN A 20 -14.41 0.45 12.54
C ASN A 20 -15.37 -0.55 13.24
N SER A 21 -16.18 -1.28 12.48
CA SER A 21 -17.08 -2.30 13.03
C SER A 21 -16.34 -3.59 13.43
N ASN A 22 -17.04 -4.53 14.08
CA ASN A 22 -16.47 -5.83 14.46
C ASN A 22 -16.03 -6.68 13.24
N LYS A 23 -16.56 -6.39 12.04
CA LYS A 23 -16.22 -7.13 10.80
C LYS A 23 -14.72 -7.11 10.46
N TYR A 24 -14.02 -6.02 10.82
CA TYR A 24 -12.61 -5.81 10.51
C TYR A 24 -11.72 -5.75 11.76
N GLU A 25 -12.21 -6.23 12.91
CA GLU A 25 -11.47 -6.23 14.17
C GLU A 25 -10.12 -6.96 14.06
N ASN A 26 -10.11 -8.13 13.41
CA ASN A 26 -8.90 -8.90 13.19
C ASN A 26 -7.83 -8.10 12.40
N TYR A 27 -8.25 -7.31 11.41
CA TYR A 27 -7.33 -6.47 10.63
C TYR A 27 -6.71 -5.37 11.50
N ARG A 28 -7.51 -4.74 12.38
CA ARG A 28 -7.02 -3.72 13.31
C ARG A 28 -6.03 -4.30 14.32
N GLU A 29 -6.31 -5.47 14.87
CA GLU A 29 -5.39 -6.14 15.80
C GLU A 29 -4.09 -6.57 15.12
N GLN A 30 -4.17 -7.12 13.90
CA GLN A 30 -2.98 -7.45 13.10
C GLN A 30 -2.15 -6.19 12.79
N GLU A 31 -2.80 -5.09 12.45
CA GLU A 31 -2.12 -3.84 12.14
C GLU A 31 -1.36 -3.27 13.34
N LYS A 32 -1.98 -3.29 14.54
CA LYS A 32 -1.29 -2.92 15.80
C LYS A 32 -0.03 -3.76 16.03
N VAL A 33 -0.10 -5.07 15.75
CA VAL A 33 1.07 -5.94 15.83
C VAL A 33 2.13 -5.45 14.85
N VAL A 34 1.81 -5.25 13.57
CA VAL A 34 2.78 -4.79 12.57
C VAL A 34 3.41 -3.45 12.97
N GLU A 35 2.62 -2.47 13.42
CA GLU A 35 3.13 -1.18 13.89
C GLU A 35 4.13 -1.35 15.03
N ASN A 36 3.83 -2.23 15.99
CA ASN A 36 4.75 -2.52 17.08
C ASN A 36 6.05 -3.15 16.58
N ILE A 37 5.99 -4.07 15.61
CA ILE A 37 7.18 -4.74 15.07
C ILE A 37 8.07 -3.77 14.27
N PHE A 38 7.45 -2.82 13.56
CA PHE A 38 8.18 -1.89 12.69
C PHE A 38 8.65 -0.61 13.39
N SER A 39 8.05 -0.27 14.54
CA SER A 39 8.43 0.88 15.36
C SER A 39 9.89 0.84 15.82
N GLU A 40 10.57 1.99 15.77
CA GLU A 40 11.91 2.16 16.33
C GLU A 40 11.98 2.03 17.84
N ASN A 41 10.83 2.18 18.52
CA ASN A 41 10.68 1.98 19.96
C ASN A 41 9.87 0.70 20.29
N GLY A 42 9.65 -0.15 19.29
CA GLY A 42 8.87 -1.37 19.39
C GLY A 42 9.56 -2.48 20.18
N VAL A 43 8.89 -3.63 20.29
CA VAL A 43 9.40 -4.79 21.04
C VAL A 43 10.79 -5.24 20.54
N PHE A 44 11.08 -5.05 19.24
CA PHE A 44 12.33 -5.50 18.61
C PHE A 44 13.46 -4.48 18.60
N ALA A 45 13.20 -3.21 18.97
CA ALA A 45 14.25 -2.23 19.17
C ALA A 45 15.29 -2.70 20.20
N LYS A 46 14.84 -3.53 21.15
CA LYS A 46 15.64 -4.11 22.24
C LYS A 46 16.58 -5.23 21.81
N LEU A 47 16.39 -5.82 20.62
CA LEU A 47 17.24 -6.91 20.13
C LEU A 47 18.57 -6.43 19.52
N GLY A 48 18.78 -5.13 19.36
CA GLY A 48 20.04 -4.60 18.84
C GLY A 48 20.30 -4.89 17.35
N ARG A 49 21.36 -4.28 16.80
CA ARG A 49 21.73 -4.38 15.38
C ARG A 49 22.40 -5.72 15.03
N GLU A 50 22.98 -6.39 16.00
CA GLU A 50 23.58 -7.72 15.88
C GLU A 50 22.55 -8.79 15.46
N ASN A 51 21.27 -8.56 15.77
CA ASN A 51 20.15 -9.42 15.40
C ASN A 51 19.41 -8.94 14.14
N LEU A 52 20.03 -8.11 13.28
CA LEU A 52 19.39 -7.52 12.11
C LEU A 52 18.70 -8.56 11.21
N GLN A 53 19.36 -9.69 10.95
CA GLN A 53 18.78 -10.75 10.09
C GLN A 53 17.50 -11.34 10.71
N GLN A 54 17.48 -11.58 12.02
CA GLN A 54 16.34 -12.10 12.76
C GLN A 54 15.20 -11.08 12.80
N ILE A 55 15.52 -9.80 13.03
CA ILE A 55 14.56 -8.70 13.02
C ILE A 55 13.90 -8.59 11.64
N VAL A 56 14.70 -8.58 10.57
CA VAL A 56 14.19 -8.52 9.19
C VAL A 56 13.38 -9.76 8.87
N LEU A 57 13.87 -10.96 9.22
CA LEU A 57 13.15 -12.22 8.99
C LEU A 57 11.77 -12.20 9.64
N LEU A 58 11.66 -11.71 10.87
CA LEU A 58 10.38 -11.61 11.55
C LEU A 58 9.44 -10.63 10.85
N LYS A 59 9.93 -9.43 10.49
CA LYS A 59 9.15 -8.45 9.72
C LYS A 59 8.59 -9.05 8.43
N VAL A 60 9.42 -9.78 7.67
CA VAL A 60 8.99 -10.45 6.44
C VAL A 60 7.94 -11.53 6.73
N SER A 61 8.17 -12.38 7.74
CA SER A 61 7.24 -13.45 8.13
C SER A 61 5.86 -12.91 8.55
N VAL A 62 5.83 -11.87 9.38
CA VAL A 62 4.58 -11.27 9.85
C VAL A 62 3.82 -10.62 8.68
N LEU A 63 4.51 -9.88 7.81
CA LEU A 63 3.86 -9.31 6.63
C LEU A 63 3.31 -10.40 5.70
N ASP A 64 4.05 -11.49 5.46
CA ASP A 64 3.55 -12.57 4.60
C ASP A 64 2.32 -13.26 5.19
N SER A 65 2.31 -13.46 6.52
CA SER A 65 1.19 -14.05 7.23
C SER A 65 -0.06 -13.17 7.19
N PHE A 66 0.06 -11.88 7.54
CA PHE A 66 -1.10 -11.00 7.67
C PHE A 66 -1.63 -10.47 6.35
N TYR A 67 -0.75 -10.23 5.37
CA TYR A 67 -1.14 -9.72 4.06
C TYR A 67 -1.23 -10.80 2.97
N SER A 68 -0.96 -12.07 3.28
CA SER A 68 -0.98 -13.17 2.32
C SER A 68 -0.13 -12.88 1.07
N THR A 69 1.09 -12.37 1.25
CA THR A 69 1.94 -11.92 0.13
C THR A 69 2.52 -13.05 -0.73
N ASN A 70 2.21 -14.31 -0.38
CA ASN A 70 2.62 -15.53 -1.09
C ASN A 70 4.15 -15.69 -1.21
N LEU A 71 4.91 -15.15 -0.25
CA LEU A 71 6.37 -15.30 -0.19
C LEU A 71 6.79 -16.70 0.22
N ALA A 72 5.96 -17.43 0.96
CA ALA A 72 6.22 -18.83 1.34
C ALA A 72 6.65 -19.73 0.16
N LYS A 73 6.10 -19.51 -1.05
CA LYS A 73 6.47 -20.27 -2.26
C LYS A 73 7.84 -19.89 -2.84
N PHE A 74 8.41 -18.75 -2.45
CA PHE A 74 9.72 -18.28 -2.91
C PHE A 74 10.82 -18.43 -1.85
N GLY A 75 10.45 -18.39 -0.57
CA GLY A 75 11.36 -18.49 0.56
C GLY A 75 11.46 -17.17 1.31
N ILE A 76 10.76 -17.08 2.44
CA ILE A 76 10.78 -15.92 3.35
C ILE A 76 12.22 -15.58 3.76
N TYR A 77 13.05 -16.59 4.00
CA TYR A 77 14.46 -16.41 4.35
C TYR A 77 15.27 -15.68 3.27
N GLU A 78 15.05 -15.98 1.98
CA GLU A 78 15.80 -15.35 0.89
C GLU A 78 15.44 -13.87 0.75
N VAL A 79 14.15 -13.53 0.90
CA VAL A 79 13.69 -12.14 0.91
C VAL A 79 14.27 -11.39 2.10
N ALA A 80 14.25 -12.00 3.29
CA ALA A 80 14.84 -11.39 4.47
C ALA A 80 16.34 -11.16 4.32
N LYS A 81 17.08 -12.16 3.83
CA LYS A 81 18.52 -12.08 3.55
C LYS A 81 18.86 -11.01 2.52
N HIS A 82 18.03 -10.85 1.49
CA HIS A 82 18.15 -9.77 0.50
C HIS A 82 18.04 -8.39 1.15
N ILE A 83 17.00 -8.16 1.95
CA ILE A 83 16.79 -6.88 2.66
C ILE A 83 17.92 -6.61 3.66
N THR A 84 18.39 -7.61 4.41
CA THR A 84 19.54 -7.46 5.32
C THR A 84 20.79 -6.99 4.57
N LYS A 85 21.06 -7.54 3.38
CA LYS A 85 22.19 -7.09 2.55
C LYS A 85 22.02 -5.65 2.07
N LEU A 86 20.80 -5.26 1.67
CA LEU A 86 20.50 -3.88 1.31
C LEU A 86 20.69 -2.93 2.51
N GLU A 87 20.33 -3.36 3.72
CA GLU A 87 20.57 -2.55 4.92
C GLU A 87 22.06 -2.39 5.20
N GLN A 88 22.83 -3.48 5.15
CA GLN A 88 24.27 -3.45 5.41
C GLN A 88 25.05 -2.61 4.38
N LYS A 89 24.66 -2.66 3.11
CA LYS A 89 25.38 -2.00 2.01
C LYS A 89 24.88 -0.58 1.76
N ASP A 90 23.57 -0.40 1.76
CA ASP A 90 22.89 0.75 1.17
C ASP A 90 22.01 1.51 2.19
N GLN A 91 22.00 1.11 3.47
CA GLN A 91 21.20 1.71 4.55
C GLN A 91 19.71 1.85 4.18
N ILE A 92 19.14 0.80 3.60
CA ILE A 92 17.79 0.82 3.02
C ILE A 92 16.71 1.27 4.02
N HIS A 93 16.79 0.90 5.31
CA HIS A 93 15.81 1.32 6.31
C HIS A 93 15.87 2.83 6.57
N GLN A 94 17.06 3.43 6.58
CA GLN A 94 17.20 4.89 6.69
C GLN A 94 16.66 5.60 5.45
N LYS A 95 16.91 5.06 4.25
CA LYS A 95 16.33 5.58 3.01
C LYS A 95 14.81 5.57 3.03
N ILE A 96 14.19 4.49 3.50
CA ILE A 96 12.73 4.42 3.63
C ILE A 96 12.22 5.49 4.61
N ARG A 97 12.83 5.61 5.79
CA ARG A 97 12.39 6.56 6.83
C ARG A 97 12.51 8.02 6.40
N ASN A 98 13.54 8.35 5.62
CA ASN A 98 13.82 9.71 5.17
C ASN A 98 13.19 10.06 3.82
N ALA A 99 12.53 9.10 3.15
CA ALA A 99 12.00 9.30 1.81
C ALA A 99 10.99 10.45 1.78
N ASN A 100 11.06 11.27 0.73
CA ASN A 100 10.14 12.39 0.55
C ASN A 100 8.80 11.90 -0.03
N PRO A 101 7.66 12.11 0.66
CA PRO A 101 6.33 11.72 0.15
C PRO A 101 5.95 12.29 -1.22
N GLN A 102 6.57 13.40 -1.64
CA GLN A 102 6.31 14.06 -2.93
C GLN A 102 7.27 13.62 -4.04
N ASN A 103 8.30 12.83 -3.72
CA ASN A 103 9.28 12.33 -4.69
C ASN A 103 8.93 10.91 -5.14
N TYR A 104 7.93 10.78 -6.02
CA TYR A 104 7.46 9.46 -6.47
C TYR A 104 8.54 8.60 -7.15
N THR A 105 9.56 9.23 -7.76
CA THR A 105 10.69 8.49 -8.36
C THR A 105 11.54 7.83 -7.29
N GLU A 106 11.90 8.57 -6.23
CA GLU A 106 12.61 8.01 -5.08
C GLU A 106 11.81 6.87 -4.43
N LEU A 107 10.51 7.07 -4.19
CA LEU A 107 9.66 6.03 -3.60
C LEU A 107 9.64 4.77 -4.46
N LYS A 108 9.51 4.92 -5.78
CA LYS A 108 9.57 3.79 -6.73
C LYS A 108 10.92 3.08 -6.70
N ASP A 109 12.03 3.81 -6.66
CA ASP A 109 13.36 3.21 -6.66
C ASP A 109 13.68 2.46 -5.36
N ILE A 110 13.20 2.96 -4.21
CA ILE A 110 13.28 2.25 -2.93
C ILE A 110 12.45 0.96 -2.96
N VAL A 111 11.18 1.04 -3.38
CA VAL A 111 10.32 -0.15 -3.50
C VAL A 111 10.93 -1.16 -4.47
N LYS A 112 11.52 -0.71 -5.57
CA LYS A 112 12.14 -1.57 -6.57
C LYS A 112 13.32 -2.36 -6.02
N GLN A 113 14.20 -1.74 -5.23
CA GLN A 113 15.33 -2.43 -4.60
C GLN A 113 14.85 -3.60 -3.73
N ILE A 114 13.77 -3.42 -2.96
CA ILE A 114 13.20 -4.47 -2.10
C ILE A 114 12.44 -5.53 -2.91
N ALA A 115 11.69 -5.10 -3.92
CA ALA A 115 10.85 -5.99 -4.74
C ALA A 115 11.67 -6.96 -5.60
N GLU A 116 12.83 -6.53 -6.09
CA GLU A 116 13.67 -7.28 -7.04
C GLU A 116 14.62 -8.27 -6.35
N CYS A 117 14.07 -9.23 -5.61
CA CYS A 117 14.84 -10.31 -4.99
C CYS A 117 15.10 -11.44 -6.00
N LYS A 118 16.36 -11.82 -6.19
CA LYS A 118 16.77 -12.95 -7.06
C LYS A 118 17.14 -14.17 -6.22
N ARG A 119 16.70 -15.36 -6.62
CA ARG A 119 17.36 -16.63 -6.23
C ARG A 119 18.48 -16.92 -7.21
N LYS A 120 19.46 -17.76 -6.81
CA LYS A 120 20.62 -18.10 -7.64
C LYS A 120 20.24 -18.68 -9.01
N ASP A 121 19.07 -19.32 -9.13
CA ASP A 121 18.68 -20.09 -10.32
C ASP A 121 17.28 -19.75 -10.90
N ASP A 122 16.58 -18.72 -10.39
CA ASP A 122 15.22 -18.38 -10.84
C ASP A 122 15.16 -17.14 -11.74
N LYS A 123 14.19 -17.14 -12.67
CA LYS A 123 13.72 -15.91 -13.34
C LYS A 123 13.39 -14.85 -12.28
N LYS A 124 13.86 -13.61 -12.49
CA LYS A 124 13.65 -12.45 -11.60
C LYS A 124 12.17 -12.35 -11.21
N LYS A 125 11.83 -12.71 -9.97
CA LYS A 125 10.48 -12.57 -9.41
C LYS A 125 10.40 -11.21 -8.73
N VAL A 126 9.32 -10.46 -9.01
CA VAL A 126 9.13 -9.11 -8.49
C VAL A 126 8.05 -9.13 -7.41
N PHE A 127 8.43 -8.88 -6.16
CA PHE A 127 7.54 -8.87 -5.00
C PHE A 127 6.94 -7.49 -4.75
N TYR A 128 6.32 -6.92 -5.77
CA TYR A 128 5.84 -5.54 -5.74
C TYR A 128 4.87 -5.25 -4.57
N SER A 129 3.83 -6.07 -4.41
CA SER A 129 2.85 -5.91 -3.32
C SER A 129 3.49 -6.01 -1.94
N PHE A 130 4.43 -6.93 -1.75
CA PHE A 130 5.17 -7.06 -0.49
C PHE A 130 6.08 -5.86 -0.22
N ALA A 131 6.84 -5.42 -1.23
CA ALA A 131 7.81 -4.33 -1.07
C ALA A 131 7.14 -3.01 -0.67
N THR A 132 5.97 -2.71 -1.25
CA THR A 132 5.19 -1.51 -0.86
C THR A 132 4.70 -1.60 0.59
N LYS A 133 4.26 -2.78 1.06
CA LYS A 133 3.88 -3.01 2.46
C LYS A 133 5.05 -2.85 3.41
N TYR A 134 6.21 -3.42 3.05
CA TYR A 134 7.43 -3.28 3.83
C TYR A 134 7.83 -1.81 3.97
N CYS A 135 7.79 -1.04 2.89
CA CYS A 135 8.12 0.39 2.94
C CYS A 135 7.08 1.20 3.73
N PHE A 136 5.78 0.95 3.52
CA PHE A 136 4.69 1.61 4.24
C PHE A 136 4.83 1.49 5.75
N HIS A 137 5.11 0.29 6.27
CA HIS A 137 5.23 0.09 7.71
C HIS A 137 6.48 0.71 8.32
N HIS A 138 7.50 1.01 7.51
CA HIS A 138 8.66 1.78 7.93
C HIS A 138 8.44 3.30 7.83
N ASN A 139 7.60 3.78 6.91
CA ASN A 139 7.27 5.19 6.71
C ASN A 139 5.88 5.36 6.08
N GLN A 140 4.85 5.43 6.95
CA GLN A 140 3.45 5.57 6.56
C GLN A 140 3.16 6.95 5.93
N ASN A 141 4.02 7.94 6.16
CA ASN A 141 3.84 9.27 5.59
C ASN A 141 4.23 9.28 4.10
N ALA A 142 5.29 8.55 3.72
CA ALA A 142 5.82 8.61 2.36
C ALA A 142 5.25 7.54 1.41
N PHE A 143 5.12 6.30 1.87
CA PHE A 143 4.74 5.18 0.99
C PHE A 143 3.25 4.88 1.07
N ARG A 144 2.73 4.23 0.01
CA ARG A 144 1.38 3.64 -0.02
C ARG A 144 1.43 2.17 -0.34
N ILE A 145 0.54 1.39 0.27
CA ILE A 145 0.42 -0.03 -0.03
C ILE A 145 -0.16 -0.21 -1.44
N TYR A 146 0.54 -0.93 -2.30
CA TYR A 146 -0.07 -1.43 -3.52
C TYR A 146 -0.96 -2.65 -3.17
N ASP A 147 -2.23 -2.58 -3.55
CA ASP A 147 -3.23 -3.62 -3.41
C ASP A 147 -4.15 -3.66 -4.64
N SER A 148 -4.63 -4.85 -5.02
CA SER A 148 -5.53 -5.00 -6.16
C SER A 148 -6.86 -4.28 -5.97
N PHE A 149 -7.40 -4.24 -4.75
CA PHE A 149 -8.66 -3.56 -4.45
C PHE A 149 -8.54 -2.06 -4.66
N VAL A 150 -7.48 -1.45 -4.13
CA VAL A 150 -7.22 -0.02 -4.30
C VAL A 150 -7.03 0.32 -5.78
N ARG A 151 -6.26 -0.49 -6.52
CA ARG A 151 -6.08 -0.32 -7.97
C ARG A 151 -7.42 -0.35 -8.71
N GLU A 152 -8.28 -1.33 -8.43
CA GLU A 152 -9.58 -1.50 -9.07
C GLU A 152 -10.51 -0.31 -8.79
N VAL A 153 -10.53 0.18 -7.54
CA VAL A 153 -11.28 1.39 -7.16
C VAL A 153 -10.81 2.61 -7.94
N LEU A 154 -9.51 2.89 -7.98
CA LEU A 154 -8.96 4.04 -8.72
C LEU A 154 -9.33 3.98 -10.21
N VAL A 155 -9.18 2.80 -10.83
CA VAL A 155 -9.53 2.59 -12.25
C VAL A 155 -11.02 2.79 -12.48
N PHE A 156 -11.88 2.24 -11.61
CA PHE A 156 -13.33 2.36 -11.72
C PHE A 156 -13.80 3.81 -11.60
N PHE A 157 -13.41 4.53 -10.55
CA PHE A 157 -13.81 5.92 -10.34
C PHE A 157 -13.31 6.83 -11.47
N ASN A 158 -12.12 6.56 -12.03
CA ASN A 158 -11.60 7.38 -13.13
C ASN A 158 -12.27 7.09 -14.47
N ASN A 159 -12.54 5.81 -14.79
CA ASN A 159 -12.89 5.38 -16.14
C ASN A 159 -14.35 4.94 -16.32
N ASP A 160 -15.11 4.79 -15.24
CA ASP A 160 -16.41 4.09 -15.21
C ASP A 160 -16.33 2.61 -15.66
N LYS A 161 -15.12 2.08 -15.74
CA LYS A 161 -14.84 0.71 -16.19
C LYS A 161 -13.58 0.17 -15.51
N SER A 162 -13.72 -0.99 -14.88
CA SER A 162 -12.65 -1.82 -14.34
C SER A 162 -12.96 -3.30 -14.64
N ASP A 163 -12.01 -4.20 -14.42
CA ASP A 163 -12.21 -5.66 -14.61
C ASP A 163 -13.40 -6.20 -13.79
N THR A 164 -13.79 -5.48 -12.74
CA THR A 164 -14.82 -5.83 -11.76
C THR A 164 -15.93 -4.78 -11.67
N SER A 165 -16.13 -3.96 -12.72
CA SER A 165 -17.07 -2.82 -12.70
C SER A 165 -18.49 -3.16 -12.27
N ASN A 166 -18.99 -4.35 -12.64
CA ASN A 166 -20.34 -4.81 -12.28
C ASN A 166 -20.56 -4.89 -10.76
N LYS A 167 -19.48 -4.93 -9.98
CA LYS A 167 -19.53 -5.06 -8.53
C LYS A 167 -19.67 -3.73 -7.80
N PHE A 168 -19.55 -2.62 -8.51
CA PHE A 168 -19.73 -1.26 -7.99
C PHE A 168 -21.09 -0.67 -8.39
N ALA A 169 -22.10 -1.52 -8.63
CA ALA A 169 -23.40 -1.12 -9.18
C ALA A 169 -24.14 -0.07 -8.32
N ASP A 170 -23.91 -0.07 -7.00
CA ASP A 170 -24.55 0.85 -6.06
C ASP A 170 -23.76 2.15 -5.83
N MET A 171 -22.70 2.40 -6.61
CA MET A 171 -21.94 3.64 -6.50
C MET A 171 -22.74 4.84 -7.06
N PRO A 172 -22.75 5.99 -6.37
CA PRO A 172 -23.40 7.20 -6.89
C PRO A 172 -22.84 7.56 -8.26
N SER A 173 -23.69 7.75 -9.26
CA SER A 173 -23.27 7.96 -10.64
C SER A 173 -22.46 9.25 -10.81
N GLU A 174 -22.62 10.24 -9.92
CA GLU A 174 -21.77 11.42 -9.92
C GLU A 174 -20.32 11.13 -9.49
N LEU A 175 -20.01 10.00 -8.85
CA LEU A 175 -18.64 9.69 -8.40
C LEU A 175 -17.85 8.82 -9.38
N VAL A 176 -18.47 8.38 -10.47
CA VAL A 176 -17.90 7.36 -11.35
C VAL A 176 -17.63 7.95 -12.73
N GLY A 177 -16.52 7.56 -13.36
CA GLY A 177 -16.13 8.08 -14.67
C GLY A 177 -15.73 9.54 -14.65
N THR A 178 -15.28 10.05 -13.50
CA THR A 178 -15.02 11.48 -13.31
C THR A 178 -13.76 11.97 -14.00
N ASN A 179 -12.94 11.08 -14.53
CA ASN A 179 -11.63 11.39 -15.12
C ASN A 179 -10.76 12.26 -14.18
N PHE A 180 -10.81 11.98 -12.87
CA PHE A 180 -10.06 12.73 -11.86
C PHE A 180 -8.55 12.74 -12.10
N PHE A 181 -8.02 11.77 -12.85
CA PHE A 181 -6.61 11.65 -13.19
C PHE A 181 -6.24 12.32 -14.52
N GLU A 182 -7.16 13.07 -15.14
CA GLU A 182 -7.04 13.77 -16.44
C GLU A 182 -6.83 12.85 -17.65
N LYS A 183 -6.47 11.58 -17.42
CA LYS A 183 -6.25 10.55 -18.43
C LYS A 183 -6.77 9.21 -17.94
N LYS A 184 -7.00 8.30 -18.90
CA LYS A 184 -7.41 6.93 -18.61
C LYS A 184 -6.37 6.20 -17.76
N LEU A 185 -6.80 5.64 -16.63
CA LEU A 185 -5.99 4.71 -15.84
C LEU A 185 -6.03 3.32 -16.47
N ILE A 186 -4.88 2.80 -16.89
CA ILE A 186 -4.79 1.48 -17.53
C ILE A 186 -4.46 0.44 -16.46
N ASP A 187 -5.42 -0.44 -16.14
CA ASP A 187 -5.31 -1.45 -15.08
C ASP A 187 -4.03 -2.31 -15.21
N THR A 188 -3.77 -2.84 -16.39
CA THR A 188 -2.61 -3.70 -16.67
C THR A 188 -1.27 -2.99 -16.50
N LYS A 189 -1.22 -1.65 -16.62
CA LYS A 189 -0.01 -0.86 -16.32
C LYS A 189 0.16 -0.70 -14.81
N LEU A 190 -0.89 -0.33 -14.09
CA LEU A 190 -0.84 -0.13 -12.64
C LEU A 190 -0.46 -1.41 -11.86
N ARG A 191 -0.66 -2.59 -12.44
CA ARG A 191 -0.18 -3.87 -11.87
C ARG A 191 1.33 -3.99 -11.77
N LYS A 192 2.07 -3.19 -12.55
CA LYS A 192 3.50 -3.34 -12.70
C LYS A 192 4.26 -2.30 -11.89
N LEU A 193 5.34 -2.75 -11.26
CA LEU A 193 6.19 -1.96 -10.37
C LEU A 193 6.72 -0.67 -11.03
N GLU A 194 7.04 -0.72 -12.33
CA GLU A 194 7.54 0.45 -13.06
C GLU A 194 6.55 1.63 -13.10
N ASN A 195 5.26 1.34 -12.86
CA ASN A 195 4.18 2.32 -12.81
C ASN A 195 3.74 2.65 -11.36
N TYR A 196 4.52 2.30 -10.34
CA TYR A 196 4.18 2.65 -8.95
C TYR A 196 4.05 4.17 -8.75
N ASP A 197 4.86 4.98 -9.43
CA ASP A 197 4.71 6.44 -9.37
C ASP A 197 3.38 6.93 -9.95
N THR A 198 2.85 6.23 -10.97
CA THR A 198 1.52 6.52 -11.52
C THR A 198 0.42 6.14 -10.53
N PHE A 199 0.59 5.01 -9.83
CA PHE A 199 -0.33 4.59 -8.76
C PHE A 199 -0.37 5.59 -7.61
N LEU A 200 0.78 6.06 -7.14
CA LEU A 200 0.87 7.09 -6.09
C LEU A 200 0.20 8.40 -6.51
N LYS A 201 0.54 8.90 -7.70
CA LYS A 201 -0.10 10.11 -8.27
C LYS A 201 -1.62 9.95 -8.38
N ALA A 202 -2.11 8.77 -8.73
CA ALA A 202 -3.55 8.53 -8.84
C ALA A 202 -4.25 8.62 -7.49
N ILE A 203 -3.64 8.12 -6.40
CA ILE A 203 -4.18 8.27 -5.04
C ILE A 203 -4.23 9.74 -4.64
N ASP A 204 -3.15 10.48 -4.85
CA ASP A 204 -3.10 11.89 -4.44
C ASP A 204 -4.06 12.77 -5.24
N ARG A 205 -4.19 12.52 -6.56
CA ARG A 205 -5.21 13.17 -7.40
C ARG A 205 -6.63 12.77 -7.04
N PHE A 206 -6.86 11.52 -6.65
CA PHE A 206 -8.17 11.08 -6.17
C PHE A 206 -8.56 11.87 -4.91
N ALA A 207 -7.64 12.00 -3.95
CA ALA A 207 -7.89 12.76 -2.73
C ALA A 207 -8.17 14.24 -3.03
N GLU A 208 -7.34 14.88 -3.86
CA GLU A 208 -7.50 16.27 -4.27
C GLU A 208 -8.85 16.51 -4.95
N PHE A 209 -9.20 15.68 -5.95
CA PHE A 209 -10.41 15.84 -6.75
C PHE A 209 -11.69 15.76 -5.90
N TYR A 210 -11.74 14.82 -4.96
CA TYR A 210 -12.90 14.65 -4.09
C TYR A 210 -12.83 15.46 -2.79
N GLY A 211 -11.76 16.22 -2.57
CA GLY A 211 -11.55 17.02 -1.35
C GLY A 211 -11.43 16.18 -0.08
N LEU A 212 -10.70 15.06 -0.15
CA LEU A 212 -10.38 14.21 0.99
C LEU A 212 -9.06 14.65 1.63
N GLU A 213 -8.99 14.60 2.96
CA GLU A 213 -7.76 14.87 3.72
C GLU A 213 -6.65 13.89 3.29
N ASN A 214 -5.44 14.41 3.08
CA ASN A 214 -4.31 13.61 2.60
C ASN A 214 -2.93 14.21 2.93
N GLU A 215 -2.86 15.00 4.01
CA GLU A 215 -1.70 15.85 4.28
C GLU A 215 -0.66 15.17 5.18
N ASN A 216 -1.11 14.29 6.07
CA ASN A 216 -0.28 13.63 7.07
C ASN A 216 -0.49 12.10 7.07
N ALA A 217 0.31 11.38 7.86
CA ALA A 217 0.26 9.91 7.94
C ALA A 217 -1.12 9.38 8.37
N GLN A 218 -1.83 10.07 9.26
CA GLN A 218 -3.16 9.64 9.72
C GLN A 218 -4.19 9.73 8.59
N ASP A 219 -4.20 10.84 7.85
CA ASP A 219 -5.13 11.04 6.74
C ASP A 219 -4.87 10.05 5.61
N ARG A 220 -3.58 9.88 5.26
CA ARG A 220 -3.13 8.91 4.25
C ARG A 220 -3.57 7.50 4.59
N ARG A 221 -3.46 7.10 5.86
CA ARG A 221 -3.90 5.79 6.34
C ARG A 221 -5.42 5.61 6.27
N LYS A 222 -6.20 6.63 6.67
CA LYS A 222 -7.67 6.58 6.52
C LYS A 222 -8.07 6.46 5.05
N LEU A 223 -7.41 7.19 4.16
CA LEU A 223 -7.64 7.08 2.71
C LEU A 223 -7.31 5.67 2.19
N ASP A 224 -6.20 5.07 2.62
CA ASP A 224 -5.84 3.70 2.25
C ASP A 224 -6.90 2.69 2.74
N HIS A 225 -7.37 2.83 4.00
CA HIS A 225 -8.46 2.00 4.53
C HIS A 225 -9.76 2.17 3.74
N PHE A 226 -10.13 3.41 3.43
CA PHE A 226 -11.30 3.72 2.62
C PHE A 226 -11.24 3.01 1.26
N LEU A 227 -10.16 3.21 0.50
CA LEU A 227 -10.01 2.62 -0.83
C LEU A 227 -9.98 1.08 -0.78
N TRP A 228 -9.30 0.52 0.22
CA TRP A 228 -9.20 -0.94 0.37
C TRP A 228 -10.54 -1.57 0.76
N ILE A 229 -11.26 -1.03 1.74
CA ILE A 229 -12.56 -1.54 2.16
C ILE A 229 -13.57 -1.41 1.04
N LEU A 230 -13.59 -0.26 0.36
CA LEU A 230 -14.50 -0.05 -0.76
C LEU A 230 -14.30 -1.12 -1.84
N GLY A 231 -13.05 -1.39 -2.25
CA GLY A 231 -12.78 -2.43 -3.23
C GLY A 231 -13.02 -3.86 -2.71
N LYS A 232 -12.84 -4.11 -1.40
CA LYS A 232 -13.04 -5.41 -0.79
C LYS A 232 -14.52 -5.78 -0.60
N GLU A 233 -15.34 -4.83 -0.19
CA GLU A 233 -16.79 -5.02 0.02
C GLU A 233 -17.54 -5.17 -1.31
N ASN A 234 -16.96 -4.66 -2.40
CA ASN A 234 -17.50 -4.74 -3.75
C ASN A 234 -16.73 -5.80 -4.58
N ARG A 235 -16.30 -6.92 -3.96
CA ARG A 235 -15.54 -7.99 -4.64
C ARG A 235 -16.29 -9.31 -4.71
#